data_AF-A0A7G8ZH78-F1
#
_entry.id   AF-A0A7G8ZH78-F1
#
_cell.length_a   1.000
_cell.length_b   1.000
_cell.length_c   1.000
_cell.angle_alpha   90.00
_cell.angle_beta   90.00
_cell.angle_gamma   90.00
#
_symmetry.space_group_name_H-M   'P 1'
#
loop_
_entity.id
_entity.type
_entity.pdbx_description
1 polymer ?
#
loop_
_entity_poly.entity_id
_entity_poly.type
_entity_poly.pdbx_seq_one_letter_code
_entity_poly.pdbx_strand_id
1 'polypeptide(L)'
;MATTTIVSDPSLSEITAPSAARLEGIDFARAMAFLGMMMVNFHIYIHNADTDPAWMTQLASLFSGRAAATFVFIAGVGTALLTARWRRTRDVADRRAARLSLLKRGLFLFIVGVSFRAQWPYDILHFYGVFLGLAALVFTLHARWLVALAIATTLGFVALYLFLPPAFGIDYWESPSFHEPGAALRDVFFTGHHPAFPWFAYFLTGLAVGQIDLHKSSNHWKLLIGGILLIALAKAIKFAALDLNYIKLVPVEEWGYALPYIADLFGSSAYPPTPLYVMFGLGVGFIVLSLSLMLCASDARRKFVQPVIYAGQMALTLYLGHVFIGVTGIEWFLPREMESIFWLYGIVIAFFIASVVFASIWRRYHSRGPVEWAMRRLVD
;
A
#
# COMPACT_ATOMS: atom_id res chain seq x y z
N MET A 1 28.12 -57.96 -17.78
CA MET A 1 26.90 -57.28 -17.30
C MET A 1 27.33 -56.12 -16.43
N ALA A 2 27.39 -54.92 -17.00
CA ALA A 2 27.70 -53.70 -16.26
C ALA A 2 26.38 -53.04 -15.85
N THR A 3 26.13 -52.96 -14.55
CA THR A 3 24.91 -52.38 -13.98
C THR A 3 25.12 -50.89 -13.82
N THR A 4 24.56 -50.09 -14.72
CA THR A 4 24.59 -48.63 -14.64
C THR A 4 23.65 -48.16 -13.53
N THR A 5 24.19 -47.79 -12.37
CA THR A 5 23.45 -47.07 -11.33
C THR A 5 23.21 -45.64 -11.79
N ILE A 6 21.97 -45.34 -12.20
CA ILE A 6 21.52 -43.96 -12.45
C ILE A 6 21.44 -43.26 -11.10
N VAL A 7 22.40 -42.40 -10.80
CA VAL A 7 22.31 -41.45 -9.69
C VAL A 7 21.29 -40.40 -10.08
N SER A 8 20.11 -40.43 -9.46
CA SER A 8 19.11 -39.37 -9.60
C SER A 8 19.65 -38.10 -8.96
N ASP A 9 19.95 -37.09 -9.77
CA ASP A 9 20.36 -35.76 -9.32
C ASP A 9 19.15 -35.06 -8.64
N PRO A 10 19.21 -34.77 -7.33
CA PRO A 10 18.11 -34.11 -6.62
C PRO A 10 17.86 -32.66 -7.11
N SER A 11 18.78 -32.07 -7.88
CA SER A 11 18.61 -30.73 -8.46
C SER A 11 17.58 -30.66 -9.59
N LEU A 12 17.20 -31.80 -10.18
CA LEU A 12 16.22 -31.90 -11.27
C LEU A 12 14.78 -32.16 -10.80
N SER A 13 14.56 -32.45 -9.51
CA SER A 13 13.21 -32.74 -8.97
C SER A 13 12.40 -31.52 -8.50
N GLU A 14 12.99 -30.31 -8.54
CA GLU A 14 12.25 -29.06 -8.22
C GLU A 14 11.51 -28.47 -9.44
N ILE A 15 11.65 -29.07 -10.61
CA ILE A 15 10.89 -28.70 -11.80
C ILE A 15 9.59 -29.52 -11.79
N THR A 16 8.44 -28.87 -11.54
CA THR A 16 7.06 -29.40 -11.58
C THR A 16 6.42 -29.95 -10.28
N ALA A 17 6.63 -29.30 -9.14
CA ALA A 17 5.46 -29.12 -8.26
C ALA A 17 4.54 -28.10 -8.94
N PRO A 18 3.24 -28.36 -9.16
CA PRO A 18 2.33 -27.30 -9.60
C PRO A 18 2.45 -26.21 -8.55
N SER A 19 2.91 -25.01 -8.93
CA SER A 19 2.86 -23.88 -8.02
C SER A 19 1.43 -23.83 -7.53
N ALA A 20 1.17 -24.06 -6.23
CA ALA A 20 -0.16 -23.91 -5.66
C ALA A 20 -0.73 -22.60 -6.21
N ALA A 21 -1.77 -22.70 -7.05
CA ALA A 21 -2.06 -21.76 -8.13
C ALA A 21 -1.78 -20.31 -7.69
N ARG A 22 -0.69 -19.72 -8.20
CA ARG A 22 -0.30 -18.38 -7.75
C ARG A 22 -1.48 -17.44 -8.00
N LEU A 23 -1.91 -16.71 -6.96
CA LEU A 23 -3.02 -15.76 -7.06
C LEU A 23 -2.56 -14.51 -7.83
N GLU A 24 -2.49 -14.62 -9.16
CA GLU A 24 -1.99 -13.54 -10.02
C GLU A 24 -2.84 -12.26 -9.94
N GLY A 25 -4.11 -12.37 -9.54
CA GLY A 25 -4.95 -11.21 -9.25
C GLY A 25 -4.39 -10.28 -8.16
N ILE A 26 -3.57 -10.79 -7.23
CA ILE A 26 -2.89 -9.97 -6.22
C ILE A 26 -1.78 -9.15 -6.87
N ASP A 27 -1.03 -9.74 -7.81
CA ASP A 27 0.02 -9.06 -8.54
C ASP A 27 -0.60 -8.00 -9.47
N PHE A 28 -1.71 -8.31 -10.16
CA PHE A 28 -2.47 -7.32 -10.94
C PHE A 28 -2.97 -6.16 -10.07
N ALA A 29 -3.58 -6.46 -8.90
CA ALA A 29 -4.03 -5.44 -7.96
C ALA A 29 -2.86 -4.53 -7.51
N ARG A 30 -1.67 -5.11 -7.29
CA ARG A 30 -0.47 -4.35 -6.92
C ARG A 30 -0.04 -3.40 -8.03
N ALA A 31 -0.11 -3.82 -9.29
CA ALA A 31 0.17 -2.97 -10.45
C ALA A 31 -0.82 -1.81 -10.57
N MET A 32 -2.12 -2.07 -10.34
CA MET A 32 -3.15 -1.02 -10.36
C MET A 32 -2.96 -0.01 -9.22
N ALA A 33 -2.59 -0.48 -8.02
CA ALA A 33 -2.25 0.38 -6.91
C ALA A 33 -1.00 1.24 -7.21
N PHE A 34 0.00 0.66 -7.87
CA PHE A 34 1.19 1.38 -8.34
C PHE A 34 0.85 2.47 -9.37
N LEU A 35 -0.01 2.18 -10.36
CA LEU A 35 -0.52 3.20 -11.29
C LEU A 35 -1.18 4.37 -10.54
N GLY A 36 -2.02 4.08 -9.55
CA GLY A 36 -2.62 5.11 -8.71
C GLY A 36 -1.59 5.92 -7.90
N MET A 37 -0.53 5.28 -7.40
CA MET A 37 0.55 5.99 -6.71
C MET A 37 1.32 6.92 -7.66
N MET A 38 1.57 6.50 -8.90
CA MET A 38 2.18 7.36 -9.91
C MET A 38 1.32 8.59 -10.21
N MET A 39 0.01 8.39 -10.38
CA MET A 39 -0.93 9.51 -10.58
C MET A 39 -0.80 10.56 -9.46
N VAL A 40 -0.76 10.12 -8.20
CA VAL A 40 -0.65 11.03 -7.05
C VAL A 40 0.73 11.68 -6.97
N ASN A 41 1.80 10.90 -7.14
CA ASN A 41 3.17 11.39 -6.96
C ASN A 41 3.58 12.35 -8.08
N PHE A 42 3.14 12.11 -9.31
CA PHE A 42 3.43 13.02 -10.43
C PHE A 42 2.59 14.29 -10.33
N HIS A 43 1.37 14.21 -9.77
CA HIS A 43 0.53 15.39 -9.54
C HIS A 43 1.15 16.40 -8.56
N ILE A 44 2.05 15.96 -7.67
CA ILE A 44 2.80 16.87 -6.78
C ILE A 44 3.64 17.87 -7.59
N TYR A 45 4.12 17.49 -8.78
CA TYR A 45 4.92 18.34 -9.66
C TYR A 45 4.14 18.89 -10.86
N ILE A 46 3.07 18.21 -11.27
CA ILE A 46 2.28 18.54 -12.46
C ILE A 46 0.85 18.84 -12.03
N HIS A 47 0.63 20.08 -11.58
CA HIS A 47 -0.70 20.64 -11.38
C HIS A 47 -0.70 22.14 -11.68
N ASN A 48 -1.80 22.65 -12.23
CA ASN A 48 -2.02 24.08 -12.35
C ASN A 48 -3.44 24.39 -11.87
N ALA A 49 -3.54 24.79 -10.61
CA ALA A 49 -4.82 24.99 -9.92
C ALA A 49 -5.73 26.04 -10.59
N ASP A 50 -5.16 26.96 -11.36
CA ASP A 50 -5.89 28.07 -11.98
C ASP A 50 -6.52 27.69 -13.34
N THR A 51 -6.02 26.64 -14.01
CA THR A 51 -6.43 26.30 -15.38
C THR A 51 -6.96 24.88 -15.55
N ASP A 52 -6.77 24.00 -14.56
CA ASP A 52 -7.20 22.61 -14.64
C ASP A 52 -8.73 22.46 -14.56
N PRO A 53 -9.37 21.69 -15.48
CA PRO A 53 -10.80 21.45 -15.43
C PRO A 53 -11.22 20.76 -14.12
N ALA A 54 -12.26 21.28 -13.45
CA ALA A 54 -12.69 20.79 -12.14
C ALA A 54 -12.96 19.27 -12.10
N TRP A 55 -13.49 18.69 -13.17
CA TRP A 55 -13.74 17.24 -13.25
C TRP A 55 -12.45 16.42 -13.29
N MET A 56 -11.37 16.93 -13.90
CA MET A 56 -10.06 16.28 -13.96
C MET A 56 -9.40 16.33 -12.58
N THR A 57 -9.50 17.47 -11.88
CA THR A 57 -9.01 17.63 -10.51
C THR A 57 -9.78 16.75 -9.53
N GLN A 58 -11.10 16.64 -9.69
CA GLN A 58 -11.92 15.70 -8.93
C GLN A 58 -11.50 14.26 -9.19
N LEU A 59 -11.27 13.87 -10.45
CA LEU A 59 -10.79 12.54 -10.80
C LEU A 59 -9.42 12.24 -10.18
N ALA A 60 -8.46 13.16 -10.27
CA ALA A 60 -7.14 13.01 -9.61
C ALA A 60 -7.29 12.91 -8.08
N SER A 61 -8.19 13.70 -7.50
CA SER A 61 -8.49 13.65 -6.07
C SER A 61 -9.03 12.27 -5.64
N LEU A 62 -9.66 11.49 -6.54
CA LEU A 62 -10.11 10.12 -6.26
C LEU A 62 -8.94 9.15 -6.00
N PHE A 63 -7.75 9.42 -6.54
CA PHE A 63 -6.55 8.60 -6.31
C PHE A 63 -5.77 9.04 -5.06
N SER A 64 -5.89 10.31 -4.65
CA SER A 64 -5.10 10.93 -3.57
C SER A 64 -5.11 10.10 -2.27
N GLY A 65 -3.93 9.54 -1.95
CA GLY A 65 -3.62 8.61 -0.86
C GLY A 65 -4.38 7.27 -0.84
N ARG A 66 -5.52 7.13 -1.55
CA ARG A 66 -6.29 5.87 -1.64
C ARG A 66 -5.52 4.79 -2.39
N ALA A 67 -4.69 5.19 -3.35
CA ALA A 67 -3.79 4.28 -4.06
C ALA A 67 -2.71 3.71 -3.14
N ALA A 68 -2.08 4.54 -2.31
CA ALA A 68 -1.12 4.10 -1.29
C ALA A 68 -1.80 3.18 -0.26
N ALA A 69 -3.01 3.51 0.20
CA ALA A 69 -3.77 2.67 1.14
C ALA A 69 -4.05 1.27 0.56
N THR A 70 -4.43 1.21 -0.73
CA THR A 70 -4.61 -0.05 -1.46
C THR A 70 -3.31 -0.82 -1.57
N PHE A 71 -2.19 -0.14 -1.85
CA PHE A 71 -0.87 -0.76 -1.90
C PHE A 71 -0.47 -1.38 -0.55
N VAL A 72 -0.70 -0.68 0.57
CA VAL A 72 -0.42 -1.15 1.94
C VAL A 72 -1.29 -2.34 2.30
N PHE A 73 -2.59 -2.27 1.98
CA PHE A 73 -3.51 -3.38 2.15
C PHE A 73 -3.07 -4.64 1.39
N ILE A 74 -2.71 -4.50 0.11
CA ILE A 74 -2.22 -5.62 -0.72
C ILE A 74 -0.90 -6.19 -0.18
N ALA A 75 -0.02 -5.34 0.36
CA ALA A 75 1.21 -5.79 1.02
C ALA A 75 0.91 -6.65 2.26
N GLY A 76 -0.11 -6.30 3.04
CA GLY A 76 -0.63 -7.13 4.13
C GLY A 76 -1.13 -8.50 3.64
N VAL A 77 -1.93 -8.52 2.56
CA VAL A 77 -2.41 -9.78 1.94
C VAL A 77 -1.24 -10.64 1.47
N GLY A 78 -0.28 -10.05 0.76
CA GLY A 78 0.93 -10.74 0.31
C GLY A 78 1.76 -11.31 1.47
N THR A 79 1.85 -10.58 2.58
CA THR A 79 2.55 -11.01 3.79
C THR A 79 1.85 -12.18 4.47
N ALA A 80 0.52 -12.19 4.51
CA ALA A 80 -0.24 -13.32 5.02
C ALA A 80 -0.03 -14.58 4.18
N LEU A 81 0.11 -14.46 2.85
CA LEU A 81 0.42 -15.59 1.96
C LEU A 81 1.88 -16.06 2.10
N LEU A 82 2.83 -15.12 2.18
CA LEU A 82 4.25 -15.42 2.41
C LEU A 82 4.44 -16.24 3.71
N THR A 83 3.68 -15.90 4.74
CA THR A 83 3.73 -16.57 6.04
C THR A 83 2.74 -17.74 6.17
N ALA A 84 2.01 -18.10 5.11
CA ALA A 84 0.94 -19.10 5.19
C ALA A 84 1.44 -20.51 5.57
N ARG A 85 2.70 -20.85 5.25
CA ARG A 85 3.29 -22.15 5.59
C ARG A 85 3.22 -22.42 7.10
N TRP A 86 3.59 -21.43 7.92
CA TRP A 86 3.52 -21.54 9.39
C TRP A 86 2.10 -21.89 9.85
N ARG A 87 1.05 -21.29 9.26
CA ARG A 87 -0.34 -21.54 9.68
C ARG A 87 -0.77 -22.97 9.38
N ARG A 88 -0.23 -23.56 8.30
CA ARG A 88 -0.50 -24.94 7.87
C ARG A 88 0.25 -25.97 8.72
N THR A 89 1.55 -25.75 8.94
CA THR A 89 2.41 -26.71 9.65
C THR A 89 2.35 -26.56 11.17
N ARG A 90 2.07 -25.35 11.66
CA ARG A 90 2.18 -24.95 13.08
C ARG A 90 3.57 -25.19 13.69
N ASP A 91 4.60 -25.34 12.85
CA ASP A 91 5.97 -25.57 13.28
C ASP A 91 6.63 -24.27 13.76
N VAL A 92 7.41 -24.37 14.84
CA VAL A 92 8.22 -23.30 15.42
C VAL A 92 9.32 -22.86 14.45
N ALA A 93 9.92 -23.80 13.69
CA ALA A 93 10.95 -23.46 12.72
C ALA A 93 10.39 -22.59 11.59
N ASP A 94 9.24 -22.97 11.02
CA ASP A 94 8.52 -22.17 10.01
C ASP A 94 8.11 -20.79 10.54
N ARG A 95 7.66 -20.72 11.80
CA ARG A 95 7.32 -19.44 12.45
C ARG A 95 8.56 -18.54 12.57
N ARG A 96 9.71 -19.09 13.00
CA ARG A 96 10.97 -18.35 13.14
C ARG A 96 11.48 -17.87 11.79
N ALA A 97 11.49 -18.74 10.78
CA ALA A 97 11.91 -18.42 9.42
C ALA A 97 11.05 -17.31 8.80
N ALA A 98 9.72 -17.41 8.95
CA ALA A 98 8.79 -16.37 8.52
C ALA A 98 9.07 -15.03 9.21
N ARG A 99 9.22 -15.03 10.54
CA ARG A 99 9.51 -13.82 11.32
C ARG A 99 10.82 -13.17 10.89
N LEU A 100 11.88 -13.96 10.74
CA LEU A 100 13.19 -13.45 10.33
C LEU A 100 13.14 -12.89 8.91
N SER A 101 12.41 -13.54 7.98
CA SER A 101 12.22 -13.02 6.63
C SER A 101 11.51 -11.66 6.64
N LEU A 102 10.47 -11.48 7.45
CA LEU A 102 9.78 -10.20 7.60
C LEU A 102 10.68 -9.12 8.18
N LEU A 103 11.43 -9.43 9.25
CA LEU A 103 12.35 -8.48 9.88
C LEU A 103 13.46 -8.03 8.91
N LYS A 104 14.08 -8.98 8.19
CA LYS A 104 15.15 -8.66 7.24
C LYS A 104 14.64 -7.87 6.03
N ARG A 105 13.48 -8.25 5.46
CA ARG A 105 12.82 -7.47 4.38
C ARG A 105 12.42 -6.09 4.86
N GLY A 106 11.89 -6.00 6.08
CA GLY A 106 11.52 -4.75 6.72
C GLY A 106 12.72 -3.84 6.91
N LEU A 107 13.82 -4.38 7.44
CA LEU A 107 15.07 -3.64 7.61
C LEU A 107 15.65 -3.16 6.27
N PHE A 108 15.64 -4.01 5.25
CA PHE A 108 16.07 -3.63 3.89
C PHE A 108 15.25 -2.45 3.36
N LEU A 109 13.92 -2.53 3.40
CA LEU A 109 13.05 -1.44 2.93
C LEU A 109 13.21 -0.17 3.78
N PHE A 110 13.42 -0.31 5.09
CA PHE A 110 13.68 0.80 5.98
C PHE A 110 14.96 1.56 5.60
N ILE A 111 16.07 0.84 5.44
CA ILE A 111 17.35 1.43 5.06
C ILE A 111 17.26 2.09 3.69
N VAL A 112 16.66 1.42 2.71
CA VAL A 112 16.48 1.97 1.36
C VAL A 112 15.62 3.24 1.43
N GLY A 113 14.45 3.21 2.07
CA GLY A 113 13.57 4.37 2.21
C GLY A 113 14.26 5.58 2.85
N VAL A 114 14.92 5.38 4.00
CA VAL A 114 15.66 6.45 4.68
C VAL A 114 16.80 7.01 3.81
N SER A 115 17.48 6.17 3.02
CA SER A 115 18.65 6.58 2.23
C SER A 115 18.37 7.59 1.11
N PHE A 116 17.15 7.62 0.55
CA PHE A 116 16.79 8.55 -0.53
C PHE A 116 15.71 9.56 -0.14
N ARG A 117 15.32 9.61 1.14
CA ARG A 117 14.32 10.54 1.66
C ARG A 117 14.65 12.01 1.40
N ALA A 118 15.93 12.37 1.39
CA ALA A 118 16.38 13.73 1.06
C ALA A 118 15.98 14.14 -0.37
N GLN A 119 15.91 13.19 -1.31
CA GLN A 119 15.44 13.41 -2.68
C GLN A 119 13.91 13.28 -2.78
N TRP A 120 13.31 12.38 -1.99
CA TRP A 120 11.89 12.09 -2.04
C TRP A 120 11.28 12.00 -0.63
N PRO A 121 10.79 13.12 -0.05
CA PRO A 121 10.22 13.15 1.30
C PRO A 121 8.90 12.38 1.45
N TYR A 122 8.26 12.04 0.33
CA TYR A 122 7.00 11.30 0.25
C TYR A 122 7.22 9.78 0.09
N ASP A 123 8.39 9.26 0.47
CA ASP A 123 8.68 7.83 0.34
C ASP A 123 7.77 6.98 1.24
N ILE A 124 7.39 5.81 0.74
CA ILE A 124 6.56 4.85 1.47
C ILE A 124 7.40 3.70 2.03
N LEU A 125 8.67 3.56 1.62
CA LEU A 125 9.47 2.37 1.90
C LEU A 125 9.85 2.26 3.37
N HIS A 126 10.21 3.37 4.02
CA HIS A 126 10.59 3.29 5.42
C HIS A 126 9.40 2.93 6.32
N PHE A 127 8.21 3.47 6.01
CA PHE A 127 6.96 3.05 6.64
C PHE A 127 6.67 1.56 6.39
N TYR A 128 6.87 1.05 5.16
CA TYR A 128 6.76 -0.37 4.86
C TYR A 128 7.72 -1.25 5.66
N GLY A 129 8.95 -0.75 5.86
CA GLY A 129 9.94 -1.40 6.69
C GLY A 129 9.42 -1.62 8.11
N VAL A 130 8.80 -0.58 8.67
CA VAL A 130 8.17 -0.61 10.00
C VAL A 130 6.96 -1.53 10.00
N PHE A 131 6.09 -1.47 8.98
CA PHE A 131 4.91 -2.33 8.90
C PHE A 131 5.29 -3.82 8.84
N LEU A 132 6.35 -4.18 8.10
CA LEU A 132 6.86 -5.56 8.08
C LEU A 132 7.46 -5.96 9.43
N GLY A 133 8.16 -5.04 10.11
CA GLY A 133 8.66 -5.25 11.47
C GLY A 133 7.53 -5.53 12.47
N LEU A 134 6.49 -4.69 12.48
CA LEU A 134 5.30 -4.88 13.30
C LEU A 134 4.54 -6.16 12.91
N ALA A 135 4.42 -6.46 11.62
CA ALA A 135 3.82 -7.70 11.12
C ALA A 135 4.55 -8.94 11.66
N ALA A 136 5.87 -8.89 11.82
CA ALA A 136 6.66 -9.98 12.39
C ALA A 136 6.25 -10.35 13.83
N LEU A 137 5.64 -9.40 14.56
CA LEU A 137 5.08 -9.60 15.90
C LEU A 137 3.68 -10.21 15.85
N VAL A 138 2.85 -9.80 14.89
CA VAL A 138 1.40 -10.07 14.89
C VAL A 138 0.91 -11.05 13.83
N PHE A 139 1.72 -11.49 12.86
CA PHE A 139 1.29 -12.37 11.76
C PHE A 139 0.75 -13.74 12.22
N THR A 140 1.04 -14.13 13.47
CA THR A 140 0.53 -15.37 14.07
C THR A 140 -0.86 -15.23 14.68
N LEU A 141 -1.39 -14.01 14.78
CA LEU A 141 -2.72 -13.76 15.32
C LEU A 141 -3.81 -14.19 14.35
N HIS A 142 -4.95 -14.62 14.90
CA HIS A 142 -6.16 -14.90 14.12
C HIS A 142 -6.75 -13.61 13.55
N ALA A 143 -7.46 -13.73 12.42
CA ALA A 143 -8.11 -12.60 11.73
C ALA A 143 -8.88 -11.64 12.65
N ARG A 144 -9.66 -12.15 13.62
CA ARG A 144 -10.40 -11.30 14.58
C ARG A 144 -9.52 -10.34 15.39
N TRP A 145 -8.32 -10.79 15.78
CA TRP A 145 -7.39 -9.99 16.58
C TRP A 145 -6.62 -9.01 15.69
N LEU A 146 -6.35 -9.37 14.44
CA LEU A 146 -5.80 -8.45 13.45
C LEU A 146 -6.79 -7.30 13.16
N VAL A 147 -8.08 -7.61 13.03
CA VAL A 147 -9.14 -6.60 12.88
C VAL A 147 -9.27 -5.74 14.13
N ALA A 148 -9.27 -6.34 15.33
CA ALA A 148 -9.28 -5.58 16.58
C ALA A 148 -8.07 -4.64 16.69
N LEU A 149 -6.88 -5.09 16.29
CA LEU A 149 -5.68 -4.25 16.27
C LEU A 149 -5.76 -3.15 15.21
N ALA A 150 -6.34 -3.41 14.03
CA ALA A 150 -6.55 -2.38 13.01
C ALA A 150 -7.50 -1.26 13.50
N ILE A 151 -8.56 -1.64 14.23
CA ILE A 151 -9.45 -0.68 14.90
C ILE A 151 -8.67 0.07 15.99
N ALA A 152 -7.91 -0.64 16.83
CA ALA A 152 -7.13 -0.02 17.90
C ALA A 152 -6.07 0.96 17.39
N THR A 153 -5.37 0.67 16.28
CA THR A 153 -4.42 1.61 15.67
C THR A 153 -5.14 2.83 15.08
N THR A 154 -6.36 2.66 14.57
CA THR A 154 -7.16 3.76 14.04
C THR A 154 -7.66 4.68 15.15
N LEU A 155 -8.18 4.11 16.24
CA LEU A 155 -8.62 4.87 17.41
C LEU A 155 -7.43 5.48 18.17
N GLY A 156 -6.30 4.77 18.21
CA GLY A 156 -5.05 5.29 18.75
C GLY A 156 -4.58 6.54 18.00
N PHE A 157 -4.69 6.55 16.67
CA PHE A 157 -4.43 7.76 15.88
C PHE A 157 -5.34 8.91 16.29
N VAL A 158 -6.66 8.68 16.45
CA VAL A 158 -7.59 9.73 16.90
C VAL A 158 -7.20 10.29 18.25
N ALA A 159 -6.88 9.43 19.22
CA ALA A 159 -6.43 9.87 20.54
C ALA A 159 -5.15 10.71 20.48
N LEU A 160 -4.17 10.28 19.67
CA LEU A 160 -2.92 11.03 19.46
C LEU A 160 -3.16 12.35 18.72
N TYR A 161 -4.03 12.37 17.70
CA TYR A 161 -4.33 13.56 16.89
C TYR A 161 -5.08 14.64 17.68
N LEU A 162 -5.99 14.23 18.58
CA LEU A 162 -6.70 15.18 19.44
C LEU A 162 -5.83 15.71 20.59
N PHE A 163 -4.74 15.02 20.94
CA PHE A 163 -3.90 15.37 22.10
C PHE A 163 -2.58 16.02 21.72
N LEU A 164 -1.80 15.40 20.82
CA LEU A 164 -0.41 15.80 20.57
C LEU A 164 -0.26 17.19 19.92
N PRO A 165 -0.96 17.54 18.82
CA PRO A 165 -0.85 18.86 18.23
C PRO A 165 -1.25 19.98 19.21
N PRO A 166 -2.40 19.91 19.93
CA PRO A 166 -2.78 20.95 20.89
C PRO A 166 -1.86 21.03 22.11
N ALA A 167 -1.37 19.90 22.63
CA ALA A 167 -0.58 19.88 23.87
C ALA A 167 0.88 20.31 23.66
N PHE A 168 1.45 20.04 22.47
CA PHE A 168 2.88 20.21 22.22
C PHE A 168 3.20 21.12 21.02
N GLY A 169 2.19 21.70 20.36
CA GLY A 169 2.40 22.54 19.17
C GLY A 169 2.99 21.77 17.98
N ILE A 170 2.73 20.46 17.89
CA ILE A 170 3.25 19.60 16.84
C ILE A 170 2.46 19.81 15.56
N ASP A 171 3.14 20.15 14.47
CA ASP A 171 2.53 20.10 13.14
C ASP A 171 2.51 18.64 12.64
N TYR A 172 1.32 18.16 12.28
CA TYR A 172 1.15 16.81 11.74
C TYR A 172 1.95 16.59 10.45
N TRP A 173 2.10 17.66 9.66
CA TRP A 173 2.83 17.65 8.39
C TRP A 173 4.35 17.65 8.56
N GLU A 174 4.84 17.83 9.78
CA GLU A 174 6.26 17.82 10.05
C GLU A 174 6.83 16.41 9.79
N SER A 175 7.74 16.36 8.82
CA SER A 175 8.51 15.19 8.42
C SER A 175 9.97 15.41 8.87
N PRO A 176 10.25 15.34 10.19
CA PRO A 176 11.50 15.78 10.75
C PRO A 176 12.68 14.92 10.30
N SER A 177 13.88 15.51 10.42
CA SER A 177 15.12 14.80 10.15
C SER A 177 15.31 13.59 11.05
N PHE A 178 15.86 12.51 10.49
CA PHE A 178 16.23 11.30 11.23
C PHE A 178 17.49 11.46 12.09
N HIS A 179 18.08 12.67 12.13
CA HIS A 179 19.18 13.00 13.04
C HIS A 179 18.73 13.02 14.50
N GLU A 180 17.45 13.29 14.78
CA GLU A 180 16.90 13.30 16.14
C GLU A 180 16.02 12.06 16.38
N PRO A 181 16.38 11.17 17.33
CA PRO A 181 15.63 9.93 17.56
C PRO A 181 14.15 10.13 17.91
N GLY A 182 13.83 11.17 18.69
CA GLY A 182 12.46 11.48 19.07
C GLY A 182 11.60 11.92 17.87
N ALA A 183 12.18 12.74 17.01
CA ALA A 183 11.52 13.23 15.80
C ALA A 183 11.33 12.09 14.77
N ALA A 184 12.33 11.23 14.60
CA ALA A 184 12.23 10.03 13.77
C ALA A 184 11.15 9.05 14.27
N LEU A 185 11.04 8.84 15.59
CA LEU A 185 10.01 8.00 16.17
C LEU A 185 8.62 8.60 15.93
N ARG A 186 8.48 9.92 16.11
CA ARG A 186 7.24 10.64 15.85
C ARG A 186 6.82 10.53 14.38
N ASP A 187 7.75 10.70 13.44
CA ASP A 187 7.51 10.51 12.01
C ASP A 187 7.02 9.10 11.68
N VAL A 188 7.72 8.09 12.18
CA VAL A 188 7.36 6.69 11.90
C VAL A 188 5.98 6.33 12.46
N PHE A 189 5.61 6.83 13.63
CA PHE A 189 4.42 6.37 14.34
C PHE A 189 3.23 7.32 14.28
N PHE A 190 3.41 8.63 14.06
CA PHE A 190 2.33 9.61 14.20
C PHE A 190 2.30 10.72 13.12
N THR A 191 3.42 11.33 12.75
CA THR A 191 3.44 12.46 11.79
C THR A 191 3.81 12.02 10.37
N GLY A 192 3.71 12.94 9.41
CA GLY A 192 4.12 12.69 8.04
C GLY A 192 3.08 11.93 7.20
N HIS A 193 3.56 11.33 6.11
CA HIS A 193 2.68 10.86 5.03
C HIS A 193 2.05 9.49 5.28
N HIS A 194 2.76 8.54 5.92
CA HIS A 194 2.23 7.19 6.12
C HIS A 194 2.52 6.61 7.51
N PRO A 195 2.32 7.37 8.61
CA PRO A 195 2.67 6.92 9.96
C PRO A 195 1.96 5.62 10.35
N ALA A 196 2.60 4.80 11.18
CA ALA A 196 2.06 3.53 11.64
C ALA A 196 0.65 3.65 12.24
N PHE A 197 0.39 4.74 12.97
CA PHE A 197 -0.96 5.12 13.38
C PHE A 197 -1.49 6.17 12.39
N PRO A 198 -2.51 5.86 11.57
CA PRO A 198 -3.31 4.64 11.52
C PRO A 198 -2.98 3.72 10.34
N TRP A 199 -1.97 4.01 9.51
CA TRP A 199 -1.77 3.28 8.24
C TRP A 199 -1.52 1.79 8.41
N PHE A 200 -0.98 1.36 9.55
CA PHE A 200 -0.82 -0.05 9.85
C PHE A 200 -2.16 -0.80 9.90
N ALA A 201 -3.30 -0.12 10.10
CA ALA A 201 -4.64 -0.69 9.97
C ALA A 201 -4.92 -1.28 8.58
N TYR A 202 -4.45 -0.62 7.51
CA TYR A 202 -4.56 -1.15 6.15
C TYR A 202 -3.79 -2.48 6.02
N PHE A 203 -2.57 -2.51 6.55
CA PHE A 203 -1.71 -3.68 6.51
C PHE A 203 -2.29 -4.85 7.32
N LEU A 204 -2.77 -4.57 8.54
CA LEU A 204 -3.40 -5.54 9.43
C LEU A 204 -4.68 -6.13 8.82
N THR A 205 -5.50 -5.29 8.19
CA THR A 205 -6.69 -5.76 7.48
C THR A 205 -6.29 -6.63 6.28
N GLY A 206 -5.23 -6.26 5.57
CA GLY A 206 -4.63 -7.10 4.53
C GLY A 206 -4.17 -8.45 5.05
N LEU A 207 -3.48 -8.48 6.19
CA LEU A 207 -3.08 -9.72 6.86
C LEU A 207 -4.29 -10.59 7.19
N ALA A 208 -5.38 -10.00 7.71
CA ALA A 208 -6.61 -10.70 8.04
C ALA A 208 -7.29 -11.28 6.78
N VAL A 209 -7.40 -10.49 5.72
CA VAL A 209 -7.97 -10.93 4.43
C VAL A 209 -7.13 -12.05 3.82
N GLY A 210 -5.81 -12.00 3.87
CA GLY A 210 -4.95 -13.08 3.37
C GLY A 210 -5.01 -14.39 4.18
N GLN A 211 -5.78 -14.44 5.27
CA GLN A 211 -6.10 -15.69 5.97
C GLN A 211 -7.34 -16.40 5.39
N ILE A 212 -8.18 -15.72 4.61
CA ILE A 212 -9.33 -16.34 3.95
C ILE A 212 -8.90 -17.05 2.66
N ASP A 213 -9.71 -18.00 2.19
CA ASP A 213 -9.45 -18.67 0.92
C ASP A 213 -9.79 -17.75 -0.28
N LEU A 214 -8.78 -17.11 -0.84
CA LEU A 214 -8.90 -16.21 -2.00
C LEU A 214 -9.07 -16.95 -3.33
N HIS A 215 -8.98 -18.29 -3.37
CA HIS A 215 -9.36 -19.07 -4.56
C HIS A 215 -10.87 -19.21 -4.69
N LYS A 216 -11.60 -19.12 -3.57
CA LYS A 216 -13.05 -19.26 -3.55
C LYS A 216 -13.75 -18.01 -4.09
N SER A 217 -14.48 -18.16 -5.20
CA SER A 217 -15.21 -17.06 -5.85
C SER A 217 -16.20 -16.33 -4.93
N SER A 218 -16.82 -17.03 -3.98
CA SER A 218 -17.70 -16.41 -2.99
C SER A 218 -16.99 -15.33 -2.16
N ASN A 219 -15.69 -15.49 -1.91
CA ASN A 219 -14.92 -14.52 -1.14
C ASN A 219 -14.55 -13.28 -1.97
N HIS A 220 -14.51 -13.38 -3.30
CA HIS A 220 -14.38 -12.20 -4.17
C HIS A 220 -15.60 -11.31 -4.01
N TRP A 221 -16.81 -11.87 -4.16
CA TRP A 221 -18.05 -11.11 -3.96
C TRP A 221 -18.19 -10.53 -2.55
N LYS A 222 -17.79 -11.26 -1.50
CA LYS A 222 -17.77 -10.71 -0.13
C LYS A 222 -16.84 -9.52 0.01
N LEU A 223 -15.65 -9.54 -0.61
CA LEU A 223 -14.74 -8.41 -0.63
C LEU A 223 -15.34 -7.24 -1.41
N LEU A 224 -15.92 -7.49 -2.58
CA LEU A 224 -16.57 -6.45 -3.38
C LEU A 224 -17.70 -5.76 -2.62
N ILE A 225 -18.65 -6.53 -2.08
CA ILE A 225 -19.78 -6.02 -1.31
C ILE A 225 -19.29 -5.31 -0.04
N GLY A 226 -18.36 -5.92 0.69
CA GLY A 226 -17.76 -5.32 1.88
C GLY A 226 -17.07 -3.99 1.58
N GLY A 227 -16.37 -3.89 0.46
CA GLY A 227 -15.71 -2.65 0.04
C GLY A 227 -16.70 -1.54 -0.33
N ILE A 228 -17.78 -1.90 -1.05
CA ILE A 228 -18.88 -0.97 -1.36
C ILE A 228 -19.55 -0.48 -0.06
N LEU A 229 -19.85 -1.38 0.87
CA LEU A 229 -20.47 -1.05 2.15
C LEU A 229 -19.57 -0.16 3.02
N LEU A 230 -18.25 -0.41 3.06
CA LEU A 230 -17.30 0.44 3.79
C LEU A 230 -17.27 1.87 3.24
N ILE A 231 -17.24 2.02 1.91
CA ILE A 231 -17.28 3.34 1.26
C ILE A 231 -18.62 4.03 1.51
N ALA A 232 -19.74 3.32 1.35
CA ALA A 232 -21.06 3.86 1.58
C ALA A 232 -21.24 4.31 3.04
N LEU A 233 -20.77 3.51 4.00
CA LEU A 233 -20.81 3.85 5.42
C LEU A 233 -19.93 5.06 5.74
N ALA A 234 -18.70 5.14 5.22
CA ALA A 234 -17.84 6.29 5.42
C ALA A 234 -18.46 7.58 4.85
N LYS A 235 -19.05 7.51 3.66
CA LYS A 235 -19.78 8.64 3.05
C LYS A 235 -21.04 9.01 3.83
N ALA A 236 -21.79 8.03 4.33
CA ALA A 236 -22.99 8.28 5.13
C ALA A 236 -22.65 8.94 6.47
N ILE A 237 -21.60 8.50 7.16
CA ILE A 237 -21.12 9.13 8.40
C ILE A 237 -20.66 10.57 8.13
N LYS A 238 -19.88 10.78 7.06
CA LYS A 238 -19.47 12.13 6.63
C LYS A 238 -20.69 13.04 6.41
N PHE A 239 -21.63 12.57 5.59
CA PHE A 239 -22.85 13.33 5.27
C PHE A 239 -23.65 13.65 6.53
N ALA A 240 -23.85 12.66 7.40
CA ALA A 240 -24.56 12.85 8.65
C ALA A 240 -23.86 13.83 9.61
N ALA A 241 -22.53 13.78 9.73
CA ALA A 241 -21.80 14.62 10.68
C ALA A 241 -21.58 16.06 10.18
N LEU A 242 -21.16 16.22 8.92
CA LEU A 242 -20.77 17.51 8.34
C LEU A 242 -21.92 18.17 7.57
N ASP A 243 -22.59 17.44 6.69
CA ASP A 243 -23.57 18.04 5.76
C ASP A 243 -24.93 18.28 6.42
N LEU A 244 -25.28 17.51 7.47
CA LEU A 244 -26.44 17.79 8.33
C LEU A 244 -26.14 18.75 9.49
N ASN A 245 -24.99 19.43 9.51
CA ASN A 245 -24.59 20.45 10.49
C ASN A 245 -24.52 19.98 11.98
N TYR A 246 -24.42 18.69 12.31
CA TYR A 246 -24.33 18.26 13.71
C TYR A 246 -23.07 18.79 14.43
N ILE A 247 -21.98 19.01 13.71
CA ILE A 247 -20.78 19.64 14.27
C ILE A 247 -21.01 21.11 14.68
N LYS A 248 -21.97 21.81 14.08
CA LYS A 248 -22.35 23.18 14.50
C LYS A 248 -23.11 23.22 15.82
N LEU A 249 -23.53 22.05 16.35
CA LEU A 249 -24.14 21.94 17.67
C LEU A 249 -23.09 21.85 18.80
N VAL A 250 -21.80 21.72 18.46
CA VAL A 250 -20.72 21.77 19.45
C VAL A 250 -20.56 23.20 19.96
N PRO A 251 -20.70 23.47 21.27
CA PRO A 251 -20.55 24.82 21.82
C PRO A 251 -19.14 25.36 21.56
N VAL A 252 -19.03 26.38 20.70
CA VAL A 252 -17.75 27.00 20.32
C VAL A 252 -17.06 27.65 21.52
N GLU A 253 -17.84 28.16 22.47
CA GLU A 253 -17.36 28.82 23.69
C GLU A 253 -16.63 27.86 24.64
N GLU A 254 -16.94 26.56 24.60
CA GLU A 254 -16.31 25.53 25.45
C GLU A 254 -15.17 24.78 24.73
N TRP A 255 -15.24 24.63 23.39
CA TRP A 255 -14.35 23.76 22.62
C TRP A 255 -13.59 24.46 21.48
N GLY A 256 -13.52 25.79 21.48
CA GLY A 256 -13.05 26.59 20.34
C GLY A 256 -11.72 26.14 19.70
N TYR A 257 -10.75 25.67 20.50
CA TYR A 257 -9.47 25.18 20.00
C TYR A 257 -9.52 23.73 19.45
N ALA A 258 -10.44 22.90 19.93
CA ALA A 258 -10.58 21.49 19.55
C ALA A 258 -11.46 21.30 18.30
N LEU A 259 -12.28 22.31 17.98
CA LEU A 259 -13.27 22.24 16.90
C LEU A 259 -12.67 21.92 15.52
N PRO A 260 -11.52 22.49 15.10
CA PRO A 260 -10.88 22.11 13.83
C PRO A 260 -10.45 20.63 13.80
N TYR A 261 -9.82 20.16 14.89
CA TYR A 261 -9.36 18.77 15.00
C TYR A 261 -10.52 17.78 15.01
N ILE A 262 -11.65 18.13 15.65
CA ILE A 262 -12.87 17.31 15.64
C ILE A 262 -13.49 17.30 14.25
N ALA A 263 -13.54 18.44 13.56
CA ALA A 263 -14.08 18.52 12.20
C ALA A 263 -13.27 17.65 11.21
N ASP A 264 -11.94 17.62 11.34
CA ASP A 264 -11.06 16.77 10.53
C ASP A 264 -11.40 15.28 10.65
N LEU A 265 -11.85 14.81 11.83
CA LEU A 265 -12.24 13.41 12.05
C LEU A 265 -13.35 12.93 11.12
N PHE A 266 -14.20 13.85 10.68
CA PHE A 266 -15.30 13.59 9.76
C PHE A 266 -14.97 14.00 8.31
N GLY A 267 -13.79 14.56 8.08
CA GLY A 267 -13.27 14.90 6.77
C GLY A 267 -13.04 13.69 5.88
N SER A 268 -12.85 13.95 4.58
CA SER A 268 -12.47 12.94 3.58
C SER A 268 -11.13 13.24 2.90
N SER A 269 -10.36 14.16 3.47
CA SER A 269 -9.00 14.44 3.02
C SER A 269 -8.11 13.22 3.25
N ALA A 270 -7.03 13.11 2.48
CA ALA A 270 -6.04 12.05 2.70
C ALA A 270 -5.27 12.23 4.02
N TYR A 271 -5.24 13.47 4.50
CA TYR A 271 -4.45 13.90 5.63
C TYR A 271 -5.23 14.98 6.41
N PRO A 272 -5.29 14.91 7.75
CA PRO A 272 -4.89 13.75 8.56
C PRO A 272 -5.68 12.48 8.18
N PRO A 273 -5.09 11.27 8.26
CA PRO A 273 -5.71 10.02 7.83
C PRO A 273 -6.74 9.51 8.86
N THR A 274 -7.86 10.21 8.99
CA THR A 274 -8.88 9.94 10.02
C THR A 274 -9.65 8.63 9.79
N PRO A 275 -10.48 8.14 10.74
CA PRO A 275 -11.15 6.84 10.60
C PRO A 275 -12.00 6.70 9.33
N LEU A 276 -12.67 7.76 8.88
CA LEU A 276 -13.44 7.73 7.63
C LEU A 276 -12.54 7.53 6.41
N TYR A 277 -11.35 8.13 6.43
CA TYR A 277 -10.35 7.92 5.40
C TYR A 277 -9.82 6.48 5.39
N VAL A 278 -9.58 5.89 6.57
CA VAL A 278 -9.21 4.46 6.72
C VAL A 278 -10.29 3.55 6.12
N MET A 279 -11.55 3.76 6.48
CA MET A 279 -12.67 2.98 5.95
C MET A 279 -12.78 3.09 4.42
N PHE A 280 -12.67 4.31 3.89
CA PHE A 280 -12.74 4.53 2.45
C PHE A 280 -11.58 3.85 1.72
N GLY A 281 -10.34 4.02 2.20
CA GLY A 281 -9.15 3.41 1.60
C GLY A 281 -9.21 1.88 1.63
N LEU A 282 -9.68 1.28 2.74
CA LEU A 282 -9.92 -0.16 2.83
C LEU A 282 -10.98 -0.61 1.83
N GLY A 283 -12.07 0.15 1.70
CA GLY A 283 -13.12 -0.17 0.74
C GLY A 283 -12.63 -0.18 -0.71
N VAL A 284 -11.82 0.81 -1.09
CA VAL A 284 -11.16 0.84 -2.41
C VAL A 284 -10.23 -0.37 -2.55
N GLY A 285 -9.41 -0.67 -1.53
CA GLY A 285 -8.50 -1.81 -1.57
C GLY A 285 -9.21 -3.16 -1.74
N PHE A 286 -10.36 -3.34 -1.07
CA PHE A 286 -11.20 -4.53 -1.20
C PHE A 286 -11.78 -4.68 -2.60
N ILE A 287 -12.29 -3.58 -3.17
CA ILE A 287 -12.83 -3.55 -4.53
C ILE A 287 -11.72 -3.87 -5.54
N VAL A 288 -10.56 -3.19 -5.45
CA VAL A 288 -9.43 -3.42 -6.36
C VAL A 288 -8.96 -4.86 -6.28
N LEU A 289 -8.75 -5.42 -5.09
CA LEU A 289 -8.36 -6.81 -4.92
C LEU A 289 -9.41 -7.77 -5.51
N SER A 290 -10.69 -7.55 -5.19
CA SER A 290 -11.78 -8.41 -5.66
C SER A 290 -11.87 -8.41 -7.19
N LEU A 291 -11.93 -7.23 -7.81
CA LEU A 291 -12.04 -7.11 -9.26
C LEU A 291 -10.83 -7.73 -9.96
N SER A 292 -9.63 -7.57 -9.38
CA SER A 292 -8.41 -8.18 -9.90
C SER A 292 -8.45 -9.72 -9.82
N LEU A 293 -8.94 -10.28 -8.72
CA LEU A 293 -9.13 -11.73 -8.59
C LEU A 293 -10.17 -12.27 -9.58
N MET A 294 -11.30 -11.57 -9.75
CA MET A 294 -12.35 -11.94 -10.71
C MET A 294 -11.87 -11.84 -12.17
N LEU A 295 -11.07 -10.81 -12.47
CA LEU A 295 -10.47 -10.61 -13.79
C LEU A 295 -9.53 -11.76 -14.13
N CYS A 296 -8.63 -12.13 -13.22
CA CYS A 296 -7.65 -13.20 -13.40
C CYS A 296 -8.22 -14.62 -13.23
N ALA A 297 -9.50 -14.78 -12.86
CA ALA A 297 -10.14 -16.09 -12.71
C ALA A 297 -10.33 -16.83 -14.04
N SER A 298 -10.38 -16.13 -15.18
CA SER A 298 -10.45 -16.74 -16.52
C SER A 298 -9.06 -16.77 -17.16
N ASP A 299 -8.67 -17.92 -17.71
CA ASP A 299 -7.38 -18.08 -18.40
C ASP A 299 -7.20 -17.09 -19.56
N ALA A 300 -8.24 -16.83 -20.35
CA ALA A 300 -8.18 -15.90 -21.48
C ALA A 300 -7.93 -14.46 -21.00
N ARG A 301 -8.67 -14.01 -19.99
CA ARG A 301 -8.48 -12.67 -19.41
C ARG A 301 -7.13 -12.53 -18.71
N ARG A 302 -6.69 -13.57 -18.00
CA ARG A 302 -5.38 -13.63 -17.34
C ARG A 302 -4.23 -13.48 -18.33
N LYS A 303 -4.28 -14.23 -19.45
CA LYS A 303 -3.30 -14.09 -20.54
C LYS A 303 -3.28 -12.68 -21.13
N PHE A 304 -4.44 -12.05 -21.28
CA PHE A 304 -4.54 -10.67 -21.78
C PHE A 304 -3.89 -9.66 -20.83
N VAL A 305 -4.10 -9.81 -19.51
CA VAL A 305 -3.52 -8.89 -18.51
C VAL A 305 -2.16 -9.30 -17.96
N GLN A 306 -1.55 -10.36 -18.52
CA GLN A 306 -0.26 -10.88 -18.09
C GLN A 306 0.86 -9.82 -18.06
N PRO A 307 0.98 -8.90 -19.05
CA PRO A 307 1.98 -7.83 -18.98
C PRO A 307 1.85 -6.96 -17.73
N VAL A 308 0.62 -6.65 -17.32
CA VAL A 308 0.32 -5.85 -16.13
C VAL A 308 0.62 -6.65 -14.85
N ILE A 309 0.31 -7.95 -14.85
CA ILE A 309 0.71 -8.86 -13.76
C ILE A 309 2.23 -8.83 -13.57
N TYR A 310 3.02 -8.88 -14.64
CA TYR A 310 4.49 -8.81 -14.57
C TYR A 310 4.98 -7.50 -13.95
N ALA A 311 4.37 -6.37 -14.30
CA ALA A 311 4.67 -5.09 -13.65
C ALA A 311 4.42 -5.16 -12.13
N GLY A 312 3.28 -5.74 -11.73
CA GLY A 312 2.95 -5.95 -10.31
C GLY A 312 3.91 -6.87 -9.56
N GLN A 313 4.54 -7.83 -10.24
CA GLN A 313 5.58 -8.69 -9.66
C GLN A 313 6.92 -7.97 -9.44
N MET A 314 7.09 -6.80 -10.05
CA MET A 314 8.29 -5.96 -10.01
C MET A 314 8.01 -4.60 -9.34
N ALA A 315 7.03 -4.56 -8.44
CA ALA A 315 6.54 -3.31 -7.85
C ALA A 315 7.60 -2.51 -7.08
N LEU A 316 8.60 -3.16 -6.45
CA LEU A 316 9.67 -2.44 -5.76
C LEU A 316 10.65 -1.83 -6.76
N THR A 317 11.02 -2.57 -7.81
CA THR A 317 11.83 -2.03 -8.90
C THR A 317 11.12 -0.85 -9.55
N LEU A 318 9.85 -1.01 -9.91
CA LEU A 318 9.08 0.04 -10.57
C LEU A 318 8.82 1.23 -9.66
N TYR A 319 8.66 1.02 -8.35
CA TYR A 319 8.58 2.11 -7.40
C TYR A 319 9.87 2.95 -7.37
N LEU A 320 11.04 2.31 -7.25
CA LEU A 320 12.29 3.07 -7.29
C LEU A 320 12.49 3.74 -8.67
N GLY A 321 12.09 3.07 -9.75
CA GLY A 321 12.08 3.65 -11.10
C GLY A 321 11.18 4.89 -11.23
N HIS A 322 9.96 4.87 -10.68
CA HIS A 322 9.07 6.04 -10.75
C HIS A 322 9.63 7.22 -9.96
N VAL A 323 10.34 6.99 -8.85
CA VAL A 323 11.00 8.07 -8.09
C VAL A 323 12.23 8.58 -8.84
N PHE A 324 13.20 7.71 -9.13
CA PHE A 324 14.51 8.13 -9.63
C PHE A 324 14.58 8.42 -11.14
N ILE A 325 13.58 8.00 -11.91
CA ILE A 325 13.49 8.27 -13.35
C ILE A 325 12.27 9.13 -13.64
N GLY A 326 11.12 8.77 -13.08
CA GLY A 326 9.85 9.47 -13.33
C GLY A 326 9.82 10.87 -12.72
N VAL A 327 9.85 10.94 -11.39
CA VAL A 327 9.76 12.19 -10.64
C VAL A 327 10.94 13.11 -10.93
N THR A 328 12.17 12.61 -10.81
CA THR A 328 13.38 13.41 -11.14
C THR A 328 13.40 13.84 -12.61
N GLY A 329 12.94 13.00 -13.52
CA GLY A 329 12.85 13.33 -14.94
C GLY A 329 11.85 14.46 -15.20
N ILE A 330 10.70 14.43 -14.52
CA ILE A 330 9.71 15.52 -14.55
C ILE A 330 10.33 16.80 -13.99
N GLU A 331 10.93 16.73 -12.81
CA GLU A 331 11.53 17.88 -12.12
C GLU A 331 12.62 18.57 -12.97
N TRP A 332 13.41 17.80 -13.71
CA TRP A 332 14.57 18.34 -14.44
C TRP A 332 14.30 18.70 -15.90
N PHE A 333 13.36 18.01 -16.55
CA PHE A 333 13.18 18.12 -18.00
C PHE A 333 11.80 18.59 -18.43
N LEU A 334 10.78 18.62 -17.56
CA LEU A 334 9.45 19.06 -17.96
C LEU A 334 9.39 20.59 -18.01
N PRO A 335 9.09 21.20 -19.16
CA PRO A 335 8.88 22.65 -19.25
C PRO A 335 7.68 23.07 -18.40
N ARG A 336 7.76 24.22 -17.74
CA ARG A 336 6.66 24.76 -16.90
C ARG A 336 5.34 24.94 -17.67
N GLU A 337 5.41 25.13 -18.98
CA GLU A 337 4.25 25.22 -19.88
C GLU A 337 3.44 23.90 -19.98
N MET A 338 4.00 22.77 -19.51
CA MET A 338 3.35 21.46 -19.50
C MET A 338 2.75 21.10 -18.12
N GLU A 339 2.62 22.06 -17.20
CA GLU A 339 2.04 21.87 -15.85
C GLU A 339 0.50 21.73 -15.84
N SER A 340 -0.11 21.25 -16.93
CA SER A 340 -1.55 20.96 -16.97
C SER A 340 -1.84 19.51 -16.55
N ILE A 341 -2.98 19.31 -15.88
CA ILE A 341 -3.48 17.97 -15.54
C ILE A 341 -3.69 17.06 -16.76
N PHE A 342 -3.87 17.61 -17.98
CA PHE A 342 -3.91 16.80 -19.20
C PHE A 342 -2.56 16.11 -19.46
N TRP A 343 -1.47 16.86 -19.36
CA TRP A 343 -0.11 16.32 -19.52
C TRP A 343 0.24 15.33 -18.41
N LEU A 344 -0.24 15.57 -17.18
CA LEU A 344 -0.11 14.60 -16.08
C LEU A 344 -0.64 13.22 -16.49
N TYR A 345 -1.88 13.12 -16.97
CA TYR A 345 -2.46 11.84 -17.38
C TYR A 345 -1.66 11.19 -18.51
N GLY A 346 -1.26 11.98 -19.53
CA GLY A 346 -0.46 11.49 -20.65
C GLY A 346 0.89 10.91 -20.20
N ILE A 347 1.62 11.63 -19.34
CA ILE A 347 2.93 11.22 -18.82
C ILE A 347 2.80 9.99 -17.92
N VAL A 348 1.80 9.95 -17.03
CA VAL A 348 1.57 8.78 -16.15
C VAL A 348 1.23 7.54 -16.97
N ILE A 349 0.33 7.66 -17.96
CA ILE A 349 -0.03 6.55 -18.85
C ILE A 349 1.20 6.07 -19.64
N ALA A 350 1.96 7.00 -20.23
CA ALA A 350 3.16 6.68 -20.99
C ALA A 350 4.20 5.95 -20.12
N PHE A 351 4.48 6.48 -18.92
CA PHE A 351 5.44 5.86 -17.99
C PHE A 351 4.95 4.49 -17.49
N PHE A 352 3.64 4.32 -17.26
CA PHE A 352 3.07 3.04 -16.85
C PHE A 352 3.15 2.01 -17.98
N ILE A 353 2.85 2.40 -19.23
CA ILE A 353 3.04 1.53 -20.41
C ILE A 353 4.50 1.14 -20.54
N ALA A 354 5.44 2.10 -20.42
CA ALA A 354 6.87 1.82 -20.46
C ALA A 354 7.30 0.84 -19.34
N SER A 355 6.75 1.01 -18.14
CA SER A 355 6.97 0.10 -17.00
C SER A 355 6.45 -1.32 -17.27
N VAL A 356 5.27 -1.45 -17.90
CA VAL A 356 4.68 -2.74 -18.30
C VAL A 356 5.51 -3.42 -19.40
N VAL A 357 5.98 -2.66 -20.39
CA VAL A 357 6.87 -3.15 -21.45
C VAL A 357 8.20 -3.62 -20.86
N PHE A 358 8.83 -2.80 -20.03
CA PHE A 358 10.07 -3.14 -19.33
C PHE A 358 9.90 -4.42 -18.51
N ALA A 359 8.86 -4.51 -17.68
CA ALA A 359 8.60 -5.69 -16.87
C ALA A 359 8.40 -6.93 -17.77
N SER A 360 7.64 -6.80 -18.85
CA SER A 360 7.37 -7.92 -19.78
C SER A 360 8.63 -8.42 -20.48
N ILE A 361 9.52 -7.52 -20.91
CA ILE A 361 10.81 -7.87 -21.50
C ILE A 361 11.70 -8.53 -20.44
N TRP A 362 11.82 -7.91 -19.26
CA TRP A 362 12.66 -8.41 -18.17
C TRP A 362 12.25 -9.82 -17.74
N ARG A 363 10.95 -10.09 -17.65
CA ARG A 363 10.40 -11.41 -17.29
C ARG A 363 10.71 -12.53 -18.28
N ARG A 364 11.12 -12.22 -19.52
CA ARG A 364 11.59 -13.24 -20.47
C ARG A 364 12.95 -13.83 -20.08
N TYR A 365 13.78 -13.04 -19.39
CA TYR A 365 15.16 -13.39 -19.05
C TYR A 365 15.35 -13.65 -17.55
N HIS A 366 14.52 -13.05 -16.70
CA HIS A 366 14.70 -13.07 -15.24
C HIS A 366 13.42 -13.40 -14.49
N SER A 367 13.54 -14.18 -13.42
CA SER A 367 12.42 -14.63 -12.59
C SER A 367 11.96 -13.64 -11.52
N ARG A 368 12.68 -12.52 -11.32
CA ARG A 368 12.36 -11.43 -10.39
C ARG A 368 12.87 -10.10 -10.95
N GLY A 369 12.30 -8.99 -10.51
CA GLY A 369 12.85 -7.67 -10.84
C GLY A 369 14.23 -7.45 -10.23
N PRO A 370 15.03 -6.53 -10.79
CA PRO A 370 16.39 -6.22 -10.33
C PRO A 370 16.49 -5.99 -8.82
N VAL A 371 15.62 -5.11 -8.28
CA VAL A 371 15.67 -4.72 -6.86
C VAL A 371 15.10 -5.81 -5.97
N GLU A 372 14.05 -6.50 -6.42
CA GLU A 372 13.49 -7.66 -5.71
C GLU A 372 14.50 -8.81 -5.61
N TRP A 373 15.31 -8.99 -6.65
CA TRP A 373 16.41 -9.96 -6.66
C TRP A 373 17.52 -9.56 -5.69
N ALA A 374 17.89 -8.28 -5.65
CA ALA A 374 18.92 -7.78 -4.74
C ALA A 374 18.48 -7.93 -3.28
N MET A 375 17.26 -7.52 -2.97
CA MET A 375 16.66 -7.73 -1.65
C MET A 375 16.69 -9.21 -1.26
N ARG A 376 16.34 -10.12 -2.18
CA ARG A 376 16.35 -11.55 -1.87
C ARG A 376 17.75 -12.03 -1.49
N ARG A 377 18.79 -11.65 -2.24
CA ARG A 377 20.17 -12.09 -1.96
C ARG A 377 20.74 -11.55 -0.66
N LEU A 378 20.26 -10.40 -0.19
CA LEU A 378 20.69 -9.80 1.08
C LEU A 378 19.92 -10.35 2.28
N VAL A 379 18.72 -10.88 2.05
CA VAL A 379 17.78 -11.28 3.11
C VAL A 379 17.70 -12.80 3.30
N ASP A 380 17.67 -13.56 2.21
CA ASP A 380 17.69 -15.03 2.24
C ASP A 380 19.16 -15.49 2.32
#